data_AF-A0A968MGM7-F1
#
_entry.id   AF-A0A968MGM7-F1
#
_cell.length_a   1.000
_cell.length_b   1.000
_cell.length_c   1.000
_cell.angle_alpha   90.00
_cell.angle_beta   90.00
_cell.angle_gamma   90.00
#
_symmetry.space_group_name_H-M   'P 1'
#
loop_
_entity.id
_entity.type
_entity.pdbx_description
1 polymer ?
#
loop_
_entity_poly.entity_id
_entity_poly.type
_entity_poly.pdbx_seq_one_letter_code
_entity_poly.pdbx_strand_id
1 'polypeptide(L)'
;MEALSQAPGIFIGLMGWAATTLIVMDTVSLSFWQRRFLIIFSWMLWMIPAFDAVVYQGMLTSNAAITYGATMTGALIFVVSLTAFLQHTKR
;
A
#
# COMPACT_ATOMS: atom_id res chain seq x y z
N MET A 1 -8.69 -23.84 6.03
CA MET A 1 -9.18 -22.84 5.04
C MET A 1 -9.60 -21.56 5.76
N GLU A 2 -8.77 -21.01 6.65
CA GLU A 2 -9.13 -19.85 7.50
C GLU A 2 -8.44 -18.55 7.04
N ALA A 3 -7.32 -18.64 6.32
CA ALA A 3 -6.65 -17.46 5.75
C ALA A 3 -7.52 -16.74 4.70
N LEU A 4 -8.40 -17.46 4.00
CA LEU A 4 -9.28 -16.89 2.97
C LEU A 4 -10.48 -16.13 3.55
N SER A 5 -10.92 -16.41 4.78
CA SER A 5 -12.04 -15.68 5.39
C SER A 5 -11.63 -14.31 5.92
N GLN A 6 -10.35 -14.13 6.28
CA GLN A 6 -9.79 -12.84 6.75
C GLN A 6 -9.31 -11.93 5.62
N ALA A 7 -9.11 -12.49 4.44
CA ALA A 7 -8.50 -11.81 3.31
C ALA A 7 -9.39 -10.86 2.48
N PRO A 8 -10.75 -10.89 2.49
CA PRO A 8 -11.54 -10.06 1.57
C PRO A 8 -11.28 -8.56 1.73
N GLY A 9 -11.20 -8.05 2.97
CA GLY A 9 -10.93 -6.63 3.24
C GLY A 9 -9.56 -6.20 2.72
N ILE A 10 -8.53 -7.01 2.98
CA ILE A 10 -7.17 -6.78 2.52
C ILE A 10 -7.10 -6.83 0.98
N PHE A 11 -7.77 -7.79 0.33
CA PHE A 11 -7.81 -7.87 -1.12
C PHE A 11 -8.48 -6.66 -1.76
N ILE A 12 -9.57 -6.16 -1.18
CA ILE A 12 -10.23 -4.93 -1.67
C ILE A 12 -9.27 -3.74 -1.58
N GLY A 13 -8.59 -3.58 -0.45
CA GLY A 13 -7.56 -2.54 -0.30
C GLY A 13 -6.43 -2.67 -1.32
N LEU A 14 -5.92 -3.88 -1.54
CA LEU A 14 -4.85 -4.14 -2.51
C LEU A 14 -5.29 -3.85 -3.93
N MET A 15 -6.51 -4.24 -4.32
CA MET A 15 -7.07 -3.97 -5.64
C MET A 15 -7.26 -2.47 -5.87
N GLY A 16 -7.81 -1.75 -4.88
CA GLY A 16 -7.99 -0.29 -4.97
C GLY A 16 -6.65 0.46 -5.10
N TRP A 17 -5.65 0.04 -4.33
CA TRP A 17 -4.31 0.59 -4.43
C TRP A 17 -3.64 0.28 -5.77
N ALA A 18 -3.74 -0.96 -6.25
CA ALA A 18 -3.19 -1.37 -7.55
C ALA A 18 -3.81 -0.56 -8.70
N ALA A 19 -5.14 -0.42 -8.72
CA ALA A 19 -5.84 0.39 -9.70
C ALA A 19 -5.36 1.85 -9.69
N THR A 20 -5.24 2.44 -8.49
CA THR A 20 -4.74 3.82 -8.34
C THR A 20 -3.30 3.96 -8.84
N THR A 21 -2.46 2.98 -8.52
CA THR A 21 -1.04 2.96 -8.91
C THR A 21 -0.88 2.90 -10.44
N LEU A 22 -1.68 2.07 -11.12
CA LEU A 22 -1.66 1.98 -12.58
C LEU A 22 -2.00 3.32 -13.24
N ILE A 23 -3.03 4.01 -12.73
CA ILE A 23 -3.43 5.34 -13.23
C ILE A 23 -2.32 6.37 -13.01
N VAL A 24 -1.73 6.40 -11.81
CA VAL A 24 -0.62 7.32 -11.48
C VAL A 24 0.63 7.04 -12.34
N MET A 25 0.89 5.78 -12.67
CA MET A 25 1.98 5.39 -13.55
C MET A 25 1.75 5.82 -15.01
N ASP A 26 0.51 5.85 -15.48
CA ASP A 26 0.17 6.27 -16.84
C ASP A 26 0.15 7.81 -17.00
N THR A 27 0.05 8.55 -15.90
CA THR A 27 -0.12 10.01 -15.94
C THR A 27 1.17 10.75 -16.32
N VAL A 28 1.30 11.20 -17.58
CA VAL A 28 2.52 11.82 -18.15
C VAL A 28 2.99 13.09 -17.41
N SER A 29 2.08 13.88 -16.84
CA SER A 29 2.37 15.20 -16.28
C SER A 29 3.07 15.20 -14.92
N LEU A 30 3.10 14.07 -14.21
CA LEU A 30 3.66 14.02 -12.86
C LEU A 30 5.17 13.79 -12.88
N SER A 31 5.90 14.57 -12.09
CA SER A 31 7.32 14.32 -11.85
C SER A 31 7.53 12.98 -11.14
N PHE A 32 8.72 12.41 -11.30
CA PHE A 32 9.08 11.12 -10.75
C PHE A 32 8.80 10.99 -9.24
N TRP A 33 9.16 12.01 -8.46
CA TRP A 33 8.92 12.03 -7.02
C TRP A 33 7.45 12.19 -6.68
N GLN A 34 6.71 13.04 -7.40
CA GLN A 34 5.27 13.22 -7.18
C GLN A 34 4.49 11.93 -7.40
N ARG A 35 4.78 11.17 -8.45
CA ARG A 35 4.13 9.86 -8.70
C ARG A 35 4.33 8.90 -7.52
N ARG A 36 5.54 8.87 -6.97
CA ARG A 36 5.91 7.96 -5.87
C ARG A 36 5.25 8.32 -4.56
N PHE A 37 5.21 9.61 -4.21
CA PHE A 37 4.45 10.05 -3.05
C PHE A 37 2.97 9.69 -3.18
N LEU A 38 2.37 9.89 -4.35
CA LEU A 38 0.97 9.51 -4.59
C LEU A 38 0.73 7.99 -4.45
N ILE A 39 1.66 7.15 -4.89
CA ILE A 39 1.59 5.69 -4.68
C ILE A 39 1.63 5.33 -3.19
N ILE A 40 2.49 5.99 -2.39
CA ILE A 40 2.58 5.74 -0.94
C ILE A 40 1.36 6.30 -0.20
N PHE A 41 0.87 7.49 -0.54
CA PHE A 41 -0.31 8.07 0.09
C PHE A 41 -1.58 7.28 -0.23
N SER A 42 -1.74 6.86 -1.49
CA SER A 42 -2.88 6.01 -1.88
C SER A 42 -2.82 4.64 -1.19
N TRP A 43 -1.63 4.09 -0.93
CA TRP A 43 -1.48 2.85 -0.14
C TRP A 43 -2.13 3.00 1.23
N MET A 44 -1.82 4.07 1.96
CA MET A 44 -2.42 4.33 3.28
C MET A 44 -3.93 4.49 3.18
N LEU A 45 -4.41 5.23 2.17
CA LEU A 45 -5.85 5.48 1.96
C LEU A 45 -6.64 4.18 1.79
N TRP A 46 -6.08 3.20 1.09
CA TRP A 46 -6.74 1.91 0.86
C TRP A 46 -6.53 0.89 1.99
N MET A 47 -5.39 0.94 2.66
CA MET A 47 -5.08 -0.02 3.73
C MET A 47 -5.79 0.30 5.05
N ILE A 48 -6.03 1.57 5.36
CA ILE A 48 -6.77 1.97 6.58
C ILE A 48 -8.13 1.25 6.67
N PRO A 49 -9.06 1.41 5.70
CA PRO A 49 -10.35 0.72 5.76
C PRO A 49 -10.22 -0.79 5.62
N ALA A 50 -9.22 -1.29 4.89
CA ALA A 50 -8.98 -2.72 4.73
C ALA A 50 -8.61 -3.40 6.06
N PHE A 51 -7.71 -2.80 6.83
CA PHE A 51 -7.35 -3.29 8.17
C PHE A 51 -8.47 -3.05 9.18
N ASP A 52 -9.16 -1.91 9.11
CA ASP A 52 -10.28 -1.61 10.01
C ASP A 52 -11.43 -2.61 9.85
N ALA A 53 -11.75 -3.01 8.61
CA ALA A 53 -12.74 -4.05 8.34
C ALA A 53 -12.37 -5.40 8.98
N VAL A 54 -11.10 -5.80 8.93
CA VAL A 54 -10.61 -7.05 9.53
C VAL A 54 -10.62 -6.97 11.06
N VAL A 55 -10.28 -5.80 11.62
CA VAL A 55 -10.38 -5.56 13.07
C VAL A 55 -11.83 -5.61 13.53
N TYR A 56 -12.76 -4.98 12.80
CA TYR A 56 -14.19 -4.98 13.11
C TYR A 56 -14.80 -6.38 13.08
N GLN A 57 -14.31 -7.26 12.19
CA GLN A 57 -14.71 -8.66 12.12
C GLN A 57 -14.11 -9.53 13.25
N GLY A 58 -13.34 -8.94 14.18
CA GLY A 58 -12.70 -9.64 15.28
C GLY A 58 -11.56 -10.56 14.85
N MET A 59 -11.11 -10.45 13.60
CA MET A 59 -10.11 -11.34 13.01
C MET A 59 -8.68 -10.92 13.35
N LEU A 60 -8.49 -9.65 13.73
CA LEU A 60 -7.20 -9.09 14.05
C LEU A 60 -7.34 -8.04 15.16
N THR A 61 -6.40 -7.98 16.10
CA THR A 61 -6.44 -6.94 17.15
C THR A 61 -6.00 -5.60 16.58
N SER A 62 -6.49 -4.49 17.11
CA SER A 62 -6.09 -3.15 16.66
C SER A 62 -4.58 -2.95 16.71
N ASN A 63 -3.92 -3.50 17.73
CA ASN A 63 -2.46 -3.41 17.86
C ASN A 63 -1.71 -4.21 16.79
N ALA A 64 -2.23 -5.39 16.43
CA ALA A 64 -1.68 -6.17 15.33
C ALA A 64 -1.89 -5.45 13.99
N ALA A 65 -3.05 -4.81 13.78
CA ALA A 65 -3.36 -4.10 12.54
C ALA A 65 -2.42 -2.92 12.33
N ILE A 66 -2.17 -2.16 13.39
CA ILE A 66 -1.20 -1.06 13.39
C ILE A 66 0.20 -1.58 13.07
N THR A 67 0.62 -2.68 13.70
CA THR A 67 1.95 -3.28 13.49
C THR A 67 2.12 -3.73 12.05
N TYR A 68 1.17 -4.52 11.50
CA TYR A 68 1.23 -4.98 10.11
C TYR A 68 1.16 -3.81 9.12
N GLY A 69 0.26 -2.85 9.34
CA GLY A 69 0.14 -1.65 8.52
C GLY A 69 1.44 -0.83 8.50
N ALA A 70 2.07 -0.63 9.66
CA ALA A 70 3.34 0.09 9.78
C ALA A 70 4.48 -0.66 9.10
N THR A 71 4.61 -1.97 9.31
CA THR A 71 5.66 -2.79 8.66
C THR A 71 5.50 -2.79 7.14
N MET A 72 4.30 -2.97 6.62
CA MET A 72 4.05 -2.98 5.17
C MET A 72 4.28 -1.60 4.55
N THR A 73 3.89 -0.53 5.24
CA THR A 73 4.16 0.85 4.79
C THR A 73 5.66 1.14 4.77
N GLY A 74 6.40 0.71 5.79
CA GLY A 74 7.86 0.82 5.83
C GLY A 74 8.54 0.04 4.70
N ALA A 75 8.08 -1.18 4.42
CA ALA A 75 8.56 -1.98 3.30
C ALA A 75 8.30 -1.30 1.94
N LEU A 76 7.11 -0.71 1.75
CA LEU A 76 6.78 0.03 0.53
C LEU A 76 7.69 1.25 0.35
N ILE A 77 7.87 2.06 1.40
CA ILE A 77 8.76 3.23 1.36
C ILE A 77 10.19 2.80 1.02
N PHE A 78 10.66 1.70 1.60
CA PHE A 78 11.98 1.15 1.32
C PHE A 78 12.12 0.75 -0.16
N VAL A 79 11.17 -0.01 -0.71
CA VAL A 79 11.19 -0.44 -2.12
C VAL A 79 11.13 0.77 -3.07
N VAL A 80 10.26 1.74 -2.78
CA VAL A 80 10.18 2.97 -3.56
C VAL A 80 11.51 3.73 -3.49
N SER A 81 12.10 3.90 -2.31
CA SER A 81 13.38 4.62 -2.15
C SER A 81 14.53 3.88 -2.86
N LEU A 82 14.61 2.56 -2.72
CA LEU A 82 15.62 1.73 -3.37
C LEU A 82 15.53 1.83 -4.90
N THR A 83 14.33 1.76 -5.46
CA THR A 83 14.14 1.93 -6.91
C THR A 83 14.47 3.35 -7.37
N ALA A 84 14.40 4.37 -6.50
CA ALA A 84 14.84 5.74 -6.81
C ALA A 84 16.36 5.77 -6.97
N PHE A 85 17.04 5.21 -5.98
CA PHE A 85 18.49 5.17 -5.91
C PHE A 85 19.08 4.40 -7.09
N LEU A 86 18.50 3.25 -7.44
CA LEU A 86 18.92 2.45 -8.60
C LEU A 86 18.73 3.16 -9.94
N GLN A 87 17.76 4.07 -10.07
CA GLN A 87 17.58 4.85 -11.29
C GLN A 87 18.54 6.03 -11.39
N HIS A 88 18.91 6.64 -10.26
CA HIS A 88 19.91 7.71 -10.22
C HIS A 88 21.32 7.19 -10.53
N THR A 89 21.64 5.95 -10.16
CA THR A 89 22.95 5.33 -10.41
C THR A 89 23.15 4.81 -11.84
N LYS A 90 22.08 4.73 -12.64
CA LYS A 90 22.12 4.32 -14.07
C LYS A 90 22.18 5.50 -15.06
N ARG A 91 22.08 6.74 -14.58
CA ARG A 91 22.28 7.96 -15.39
C ARG A 91 23.70 8.46 -15.22
#